data_AF-A0A967SXK2-F1
#
_entry.id   AF-A0A967SXK2-F1
#
_cell.length_a   1.000
_cell.length_b   1.000
_cell.length_c   1.000
_cell.angle_alpha   90.00
_cell.angle_beta   90.00
_cell.angle_gamma   90.00
#
_symmetry.space_group_name_H-M   'P 1'
#
loop_
_entity.id
_entity.type
_entity.pdbx_description
1 polymer ?
#
loop_
_entity_poly.entity_id
_entity_poly.type
_entity_poly.pdbx_seq_one_letter_code
_entity_poly.pdbx_strand_id
1 'polypeptide(L)'
;MIGEIGKRIKQLLKSSRQTQKQLSISTGIPESTLSEIIHGKKDPSISKIKTLAEFFNVDLNWLVSGKPFEKGEQTMLAVAESGQAKHYLPSNSGEDRKTSASMEANEQTNKYIPEIVDIL
;
A
#
# COMPACT_ATOMS: atom_id res chain seq x y z
N MET A 1 -19.56 -7.41 8.30
CA MET A 1 -18.23 -6.84 7.98
C MET A 1 -17.44 -6.73 9.27
N ILE A 2 -16.78 -7.82 9.69
CA ILE A 2 -15.96 -7.84 10.90
C ILE A 2 -14.64 -8.54 10.52
N GLY A 3 -13.51 -7.86 10.69
CA GLY A 3 -12.18 -8.48 10.68
C GLY A 3 -11.51 -8.73 9.32
N GLU A 4 -11.97 -8.16 8.20
CA GLU A 4 -11.31 -8.38 6.89
C GLU A 4 -9.84 -7.90 6.87
N ILE A 5 -9.54 -6.76 7.50
CA ILE A 5 -8.16 -6.29 7.68
C ILE A 5 -7.36 -7.30 8.53
N GLY A 6 -7.95 -7.80 9.62
CA GLY A 6 -7.34 -8.81 10.48
C GLY A 6 -7.00 -10.11 9.74
N LYS A 7 -7.88 -10.57 8.85
CA LYS A 7 -7.65 -11.74 7.98
C LYS A 7 -6.45 -11.54 7.06
N ARG A 8 -6.32 -10.36 6.44
CA ARG A 8 -5.17 -10.03 5.56
C ARG A 8 -3.86 -9.95 6.34
N ILE A 9 -3.86 -9.34 7.52
CA ILE A 9 -2.69 -9.34 8.42
C ILE A 9 -2.31 -10.78 8.81
N LYS A 10 -3.29 -11.64 9.10
CA LYS A 10 -3.05 -13.06 9.39
C LYS A 10 -2.42 -13.80 8.20
N GLN A 11 -2.84 -13.49 6.98
CA GLN A 11 -2.24 -14.04 5.76
C GLN A 11 -0.80 -13.57 5.59
N LEU A 12 -0.53 -12.28 5.79
CA LEU A 12 0.82 -11.71 5.69
C LEU A 12 1.79 -12.30 6.73
N LEU A 13 1.34 -12.52 7.97
CA LEU A 13 2.15 -13.22 8.98
C LEU A 13 2.53 -14.64 8.55
N LYS A 14 1.58 -15.38 7.95
CA LYS A 14 1.84 -16.73 7.46
C LYS A 14 2.82 -16.74 6.29
N SER A 15 2.64 -15.86 5.30
CA SER A 15 3.51 -15.81 4.11
C SER A 15 4.92 -15.32 4.44
N SER A 16 5.05 -14.38 5.39
CA SER A 16 6.35 -13.88 5.87
C SER A 16 7.01 -14.78 6.94
N ARG A 17 6.33 -15.85 7.39
CA ARG A 17 6.75 -16.72 8.50
C ARG A 17 7.06 -15.96 9.80
N GLN A 18 6.32 -14.87 10.05
CA GLN A 18 6.46 -14.06 11.25
C GLN A 18 5.38 -14.36 12.28
N THR A 19 5.73 -14.16 13.54
CA THR A 19 4.82 -14.25 14.69
C THR A 19 4.24 -12.88 15.04
N GLN A 20 3.11 -12.84 15.77
CA GLN A 20 2.55 -11.58 16.28
C GLN A 20 3.53 -10.85 17.20
N LYS A 21 4.31 -11.59 18.00
CA LYS A 21 5.39 -11.06 18.82
C LYS A 21 6.47 -10.35 18.01
N GLN A 22 6.95 -10.95 16.92
CA GLN A 22 7.93 -10.33 16.03
C GLN A 22 7.37 -9.08 15.33
N LEU A 23 6.10 -9.15 14.89
CA LEU A 23 5.40 -7.99 14.33
C LEU A 23 5.27 -6.87 15.37
N SER A 24 4.97 -7.21 16.63
CA SER A 24 4.88 -6.25 17.73
C SER A 24 6.19 -5.52 17.95
N ILE A 25 7.30 -6.25 18.05
CA ILE A 25 8.64 -5.68 18.21
C ILE A 25 8.99 -4.75 17.04
N SER A 26 8.66 -5.14 15.81
CA SER A 26 9.05 -4.40 14.61
C SER A 26 8.20 -3.15 14.36
N THR A 27 6.92 -3.19 14.73
CA THR A 27 5.96 -2.09 14.47
C THR A 27 5.71 -1.20 15.68
N GLY A 28 6.12 -1.62 16.87
CA GLY A 28 5.78 -0.97 18.13
C GLY A 28 4.31 -1.11 18.54
N ILE A 29 3.49 -1.85 17.77
CA ILE A 29 2.08 -2.10 18.12
C ILE A 29 2.04 -3.21 19.18
N PRO A 30 1.38 -3.04 20.33
CA PRO A 30 1.30 -4.08 21.35
C PRO A 30 0.73 -5.39 20.81
N GLU A 31 1.32 -6.53 21.18
CA GLU A 31 0.88 -7.86 20.73
C GLU A 31 -0.60 -8.12 21.04
N SER A 32 -1.10 -7.65 22.19
CA SER A 32 -2.53 -7.72 22.55
C SER A 32 -3.41 -6.97 21.55
N THR A 33 -2.99 -5.78 21.13
CA THR A 33 -3.70 -4.98 20.13
C THR A 33 -3.66 -5.65 18.76
N LEU A 34 -2.52 -6.22 18.35
CA LEU A 34 -2.41 -7.01 17.12
C LEU A 34 -3.35 -8.21 17.15
N SER A 35 -3.44 -8.91 18.29
CA SER A 35 -4.35 -10.05 18.45
C SER A 35 -5.82 -9.62 18.31
N GLU A 36 -6.24 -8.53 18.95
CA GLU A 36 -7.60 -7.99 18.79
C GLU A 36 -7.91 -7.64 17.32
N ILE A 37 -6.97 -7.00 16.62
CA ILE A 37 -7.11 -6.66 15.19
C ILE A 37 -7.22 -7.92 14.33
N ILE A 38 -6.30 -8.87 14.50
CA ILE A 38 -6.22 -10.11 13.71
C ILE A 38 -7.48 -10.97 13.88
N HIS A 39 -8.08 -10.97 15.07
CA HIS A 39 -9.31 -11.70 15.36
C HIS A 39 -10.58 -10.88 15.10
N GLY A 40 -10.46 -9.67 14.54
CA GLY A 40 -11.61 -8.81 14.21
C GLY A 40 -12.36 -8.27 15.43
N LYS A 41 -11.74 -8.27 16.62
CA LYS A 41 -12.33 -7.69 17.84
C LYS A 41 -12.19 -6.17 17.88
N LYS A 42 -11.24 -5.62 17.13
CA LYS A 42 -10.92 -4.20 17.11
C LYS A 42 -10.45 -3.77 15.73
N ASP A 43 -10.96 -2.64 15.25
CA ASP A 43 -10.43 -2.06 14.02
C ASP A 43 -9.13 -1.28 14.30
N PRO A 44 -8.12 -1.41 13.44
CA PRO A 44 -6.90 -0.63 13.55
C PRO A 44 -7.15 0.85 13.23
N SER A 45 -6.46 1.74 13.92
CA SER A 45 -6.45 3.17 13.56
C SER A 45 -5.70 3.38 12.24
N ILE A 46 -5.96 4.49 11.54
CA ILE A 46 -5.28 4.86 10.29
C ILE A 46 -3.76 4.78 10.41
N SER A 47 -3.20 5.30 11.50
CA SER A 47 -1.75 5.22 11.77
C SER A 47 -1.25 3.77 11.82
N LYS A 48 -2.00 2.87 12.47
CA LYS A 48 -1.62 1.44 12.55
C LYS A 48 -1.74 0.76 11.19
N ILE A 49 -2.76 1.09 10.40
CA ILE A 49 -2.91 0.59 9.04
C ILE A 49 -1.68 1.00 8.21
N LYS A 50 -1.28 2.27 8.28
CA LYS A 50 -0.09 2.77 7.58
C LYS A 50 1.18 2.04 8.02
N THR A 51 1.43 1.92 9.32
CA THR A 51 2.59 1.20 9.86
C THR A 51 2.62 -0.27 9.40
N LEU A 52 1.48 -0.95 9.40
CA LEU A 52 1.38 -2.34 8.96
C LEU A 52 1.59 -2.48 7.46
N ALA A 53 1.03 -1.56 6.66
CA ALA A 53 1.23 -1.54 5.21
C ALA A 53 2.69 -1.32 4.83
N GLU A 54 3.37 -0.37 5.49
CA GLU A 54 4.80 -0.10 5.31
C GLU A 54 5.66 -1.29 5.72
N PHE A 55 5.38 -1.88 6.89
CA PHE A 55 6.14 -3.04 7.40
C PHE A 55 6.07 -4.25 6.46
N PHE A 56 4.88 -4.56 5.95
CA PHE A 56 4.70 -5.68 5.01
C PHE A 56 4.98 -5.31 3.55
N ASN A 57 5.29 -4.04 3.27
CA ASN A 57 5.45 -3.48 1.93
C ASN A 57 4.27 -3.82 1.00
N VAL A 58 3.05 -3.54 1.48
CA VAL A 58 1.81 -3.75 0.73
C VAL A 58 1.08 -2.43 0.51
N ASP A 59 0.26 -2.37 -0.54
CA ASP A 59 -0.60 -1.22 -0.80
C ASP A 59 -1.62 -1.02 0.33
N LEU A 60 -1.75 0.23 0.78
CA LEU A 60 -2.67 0.60 1.86
C LEU A 60 -4.12 0.34 1.45
N ASN A 61 -4.48 0.66 0.20
CA ASN A 61 -5.84 0.44 -0.28
C ASN A 61 -6.17 -1.05 -0.34
N TRP A 62 -5.24 -1.90 -0.77
CA TRP A 62 -5.39 -3.35 -0.72
C TRP A 62 -5.55 -3.87 0.71
N LEU A 63 -4.77 -3.37 1.67
CA LEU A 63 -4.87 -3.83 3.06
C LEU A 63 -6.27 -3.56 3.64
N VAL A 64 -6.85 -2.41 3.32
CA VAL A 64 -8.18 -1.99 3.81
C VAL A 64 -9.31 -2.62 3.01
N SER A 65 -9.29 -2.49 1.68
CA SER A 65 -10.41 -2.86 0.80
C SER A 65 -10.30 -4.26 0.21
N GLY A 66 -9.10 -4.85 0.18
CA GLY A 66 -8.80 -6.09 -0.54
C GLY A 66 -8.67 -5.90 -2.05
N LYS A 67 -8.77 -4.67 -2.54
CA LYS A 67 -8.62 -4.32 -3.96
C LYS A 67 -7.38 -3.44 -4.13
N PRO A 68 -6.57 -3.65 -5.17
CA PRO A 68 -5.50 -2.72 -5.49
C PRO A 68 -6.09 -1.33 -5.79
N PHE A 69 -5.26 -0.29 -5.67
CA PHE A 69 -5.62 1.01 -6.20
C PHE A 69 -5.71 0.96 -7.73
N GLU A 70 -6.92 0.94 -8.25
CA GLU A 70 -7.18 1.21 -9.67
C GLU A 70 -6.88 2.71 -9.88
N LYS A 71 -5.79 3.03 -10.59
CA LYS A 71 -5.64 4.38 -11.13
C LYS A 71 -6.82 4.59 -12.06
N GLY A 72 -7.78 5.43 -11.64
CA GLY A 72 -8.87 5.83 -12.53
C GLY A 72 -8.27 6.25 -13.85
N GLU A 73 -8.74 5.66 -14.94
CA GLU A 73 -8.36 6.05 -16.29
C GLU A 73 -8.60 7.56 -16.42
N GLN A 74 -7.54 8.36 -16.26
CA GLN A 74 -7.51 9.70 -16.82
C GLN A 74 -7.44 9.48 -18.33
N THR A 75 -8.60 9.16 -18.91
CA THR A 75 -8.74 8.97 -20.34
C THR A 75 -8.30 10.27 -21.00
N MET A 76 -7.31 10.13 -21.88
CA MET A 76 -6.80 11.14 -22.78
C MET A 76 -7.88 11.57 -23.78
N LEU A 77 -9.01 12.13 -23.33
CA LEU A 77 -10.14 12.52 -24.16
C LEU A 77 -10.43 14.05 -24.10
N ALA A 78 -9.38 14.86 -24.00
CA ALA A 78 -9.49 16.31 -24.17
C ALA A 78 -8.19 16.97 -24.67
N VAL A 79 -7.63 16.50 -25.79
CA VAL A 79 -6.66 17.32 -26.56
C VAL A 79 -6.85 17.22 -28.08
N ALA A 80 -8.07 16.92 -28.52
CA ALA A 80 -8.48 17.23 -29.88
C ALA A 80 -9.44 18.42 -29.78
N GLU A 81 -9.00 19.53 -30.37
CA GLU A 81 -9.81 20.69 -30.79
C GLU A 81 -9.65 21.99 -29.99
N SER A 82 -9.08 22.96 -30.72
CA SER A 82 -8.92 24.40 -30.45
C SER A 82 -7.85 24.82 -29.45
N GLY A 83 -6.79 25.42 -29.99
CA GLY A 83 -5.68 25.97 -29.23
C GLY A 83 -6.13 27.09 -28.29
N GLN A 84 -5.75 26.95 -27.01
CA GLN A 84 -5.27 28.00 -26.11
C GLN A 84 -4.94 27.34 -24.77
N ALA A 85 -3.65 27.11 -24.51
CA ALA A 85 -3.18 26.68 -23.20
C ALA A 85 -3.42 27.79 -22.17
N LYS A 86 -4.35 27.56 -21.23
CA LYS A 86 -4.52 28.39 -20.04
C LYS A 86 -4.62 27.49 -18.81
N HIS A 87 -3.46 27.35 -18.16
CA HIS A 87 -3.27 27.20 -16.71
C HIS A 87 -4.12 26.17 -15.94
N TYR A 88 -3.54 24.99 -15.71
CA TYR A 88 -3.67 24.30 -14.41
C TYR A 88 -2.36 23.58 -14.06
N LEU A 89 -1.61 24.15 -13.12
CA LEU A 89 -0.62 23.44 -12.30
C LEU A 89 -1.36 23.05 -11.01
N PRO A 90 -1.48 21.76 -10.63
CA PRO A 90 -1.59 21.44 -9.22
C PRO A 90 -0.21 21.69 -8.58
N SER A 91 -0.15 22.77 -7.82
CA SER A 91 0.94 23.17 -6.95
C SER A 91 1.40 22.00 -6.08
N ASN A 92 2.65 21.56 -6.23
CA ASN A 92 3.42 21.13 -5.08
C ASN A 92 4.55 22.15 -4.90
N SER A 93 4.19 23.32 -4.37
CA SER A 93 5.13 24.28 -3.83
C SER A 93 5.69 23.71 -2.53
N GLY A 94 6.93 23.23 -2.57
CA GLY A 94 7.61 22.70 -1.39
C GLY A 94 8.91 21.99 -1.74
N GLU A 95 9.95 22.80 -1.98
CA GLU A 95 11.38 22.50 -1.85
C GLU A 95 12.14 21.96 -3.07
N ASP A 96 12.85 22.92 -3.65
CA ASP A 96 14.01 22.80 -4.52
C ASP A 96 15.08 21.86 -3.94
N ARG A 97 15.46 20.82 -4.69
CA ARG A 97 16.87 20.50 -4.99
C ARG A 97 16.98 19.85 -6.37
N LYS A 98 17.38 20.65 -7.37
CA LYS A 98 18.02 20.12 -8.59
C LYS A 98 19.30 19.42 -8.20
N THR A 99 19.58 18.21 -8.68
CA THR A 99 20.76 18.00 -9.54
C THR A 99 20.73 16.66 -10.27
N SER A 100 21.12 16.77 -11.53
CA SER A 100 21.42 15.78 -12.55
C SER A 100 22.52 14.79 -12.15
N ALA A 101 22.27 13.49 -12.32
CA ALA A 101 23.26 12.49 -12.73
C ALA A 101 22.55 11.14 -13.01
N SER A 102 22.88 10.52 -14.15
CA SER A 102 22.82 9.07 -14.44
C SER A 102 21.46 8.37 -14.20
N MET A 103 20.64 8.10 -15.22
CA MET A 103 20.86 6.97 -16.14
C MET A 103 21.47 5.77 -15.41
N GLU A 104 20.68 5.00 -14.66
CA GLU A 104 20.86 3.57 -14.38
C GLU A 104 19.74 3.09 -13.42
N ALA A 105 19.12 1.95 -13.73
CA ALA A 105 18.11 1.23 -12.94
C ALA A 105 16.63 1.64 -13.06
N ASN A 106 16.09 1.79 -14.28
CA ASN A 106 14.68 1.46 -14.51
C ASN A 106 14.56 -0.01 -15.00
N GLU A 107 14.93 -0.96 -14.14
CA GLU A 107 14.77 -2.39 -14.46
C GLU A 107 14.25 -3.25 -13.29
N GLN A 108 13.99 -2.67 -12.11
CA GLN A 108 13.80 -3.50 -10.89
C GLN A 108 12.49 -3.27 -10.11
N THR A 109 11.39 -2.88 -10.76
CA THR A 109 10.08 -2.75 -10.07
C THR A 109 8.97 -3.56 -10.69
N ASN A 110 9.30 -4.75 -11.19
CA ASN A 110 8.33 -5.83 -11.30
C ASN A 110 8.79 -7.02 -10.44
N LYS A 111 8.52 -6.97 -9.13
CA LYS A 111 8.84 -8.08 -8.22
C LYS A 111 7.64 -8.48 -7.36
N TYR A 112 6.94 -9.49 -7.89
CA TYR A 112 6.33 -10.62 -7.19
C TYR A 112 5.02 -10.37 -6.41
N ILE A 113 3.91 -10.59 -7.11
CA ILE A 113 2.67 -11.13 -6.53
C ILE A 113 2.82 -12.67 -6.58
N PRO A 114 2.76 -13.42 -5.47
CA PRO A 114 2.65 -14.88 -5.58
C PRO A 114 1.29 -15.22 -6.18
N GLU A 115 1.28 -15.72 -7.42
CA GLU A 115 0.17 -16.51 -7.94
C GLU A 115 -0.02 -17.73 -7.02
N ILE A 116 -1.18 -17.83 -6.38
CA ILE A 116 -1.61 -19.12 -5.85
C ILE A 116 -2.18 -19.88 -7.04
N VAL A 117 -1.30 -20.65 -7.67
CA VAL A 117 -1.66 -21.74 -8.57
C VAL A 117 -2.32 -22.85 -7.73
N ASP A 118 -3.41 -23.37 -8.28
CA ASP A 118 -4.32 -24.42 -7.80
C ASP A 118 -3.78 -25.40 -6.73
N ILE A 119 -4.55 -25.54 -5.64
CA ILE A 119 -4.62 -26.78 -4.88
C ILE A 119 -6.10 -27.12 -4.63
N LEU A 120 -6.53 -28.21 -5.30
CA LEU A 120 -7.80 -28.95 -5.31
C LEU A 120 -8.81 -28.59 -6.40
#